data_AF-A0A7T1IC39-F1
#
_entry.id   AF-A0A7T1IC39-F1
#
_cell.length_a   1.000
_cell.length_b   1.000
_cell.length_c   1.000
_cell.angle_alpha   90.00
_cell.angle_beta   90.00
_cell.angle_gamma   90.00
#
_symmetry.space_group_name_H-M   'P 1'
#
loop_
_entity.id
_entity.type
_entity.pdbx_description
1 polymer ?
#
loop_
_entity_poly.entity_id
_entity_poly.type
_entity_poly.pdbx_seq_one_letter_code
_entity_poly.pdbx_strand_id
1 'polypeptide(L)'
;MPLEPLLPLFHQLDREWFDGSLAPDGQRLVELRWSDGRMRRTAGMYRFGRHRDGRPLSEIVLSRPLLEPLPREATLSTLCHEMIHAWVDRVVGAQEVHGPHFRARMAAINGAQDGFRLSIRHRYPLPVSTLSPRWLACCPNCGLSAPYRRRVKGLACRLCCERLHGGRWHASCLLRFEQAA
;
A
#
# COMPACT_ATOMS: atom_id res chain seq x y z
N MET A 1 0.39 -5.61 20.70
CA MET A 1 1.34 -6.72 20.43
C MET A 1 2.54 -6.15 19.70
N PRO A 2 3.78 -6.60 19.97
CA PRO A 2 4.93 -6.18 19.18
C PRO A 2 4.73 -6.59 17.71
N LEU A 3 5.26 -5.78 16.79
CA LEU A 3 5.27 -6.08 15.36
C LEU A 3 5.95 -7.43 15.12
N GLU A 4 5.30 -8.30 14.35
CA GLU A 4 5.88 -9.58 13.95
C GLU A 4 7.14 -9.32 13.07
N PRO A 5 8.29 -9.94 13.41
CA PRO A 5 9.49 -9.82 12.60
C PRO A 5 9.28 -10.41 11.20
N LEU A 6 9.62 -9.67 10.13
CA LEU A 6 9.43 -10.13 8.76
C LEU A 6 10.39 -11.27 8.35
N LEU A 7 11.61 -11.28 8.90
CA LEU A 7 12.63 -12.24 8.49
C LEU A 7 12.25 -13.70 8.80
N PRO A 8 11.80 -14.06 10.02
CA PRO A 8 11.29 -15.40 10.31
C PRO A 8 10.13 -15.82 9.41
N LEU A 9 9.16 -14.91 9.18
CA LEU A 9 8.03 -15.16 8.29
C LEU A 9 8.48 -15.44 6.86
N PHE A 10 9.40 -14.63 6.35
CA PHE A 10 9.94 -14.78 5.01
C PHE A 10 10.63 -16.13 4.83
N HIS A 11 11.51 -16.53 5.75
CA HIS A 11 12.19 -17.82 5.66
C HIS A 11 11.24 -19.02 5.84
N GLN A 12 10.20 -18.87 6.65
CA GLN A 12 9.14 -19.87 6.75
C GLN A 12 8.44 -20.04 5.39
N LEU A 13 7.91 -18.95 4.84
CA LEU A 13 7.17 -18.96 3.58
C LEU A 13 8.06 -19.41 2.41
N ASP A 14 9.33 -19.02 2.38
CA ASP A 14 10.30 -19.41 1.35
C ASP A 14 10.49 -20.93 1.32
N ARG A 15 10.69 -21.54 2.49
CA ARG A 15 10.81 -23.00 2.61
C ARG A 15 9.53 -23.73 2.23
N GLU A 16 8.37 -23.23 2.65
CA GLU A 16 7.09 -23.89 2.44
C GLU A 16 6.60 -23.77 0.98
N TRP A 17 6.82 -22.62 0.35
CA TRP A 17 6.09 -22.25 -0.88
C TRP A 17 6.98 -21.91 -2.07
N PHE A 18 8.28 -21.75 -1.86
CA PHE A 18 9.25 -21.35 -2.88
C PHE A 18 10.49 -22.23 -2.91
N ASP A 19 10.45 -23.40 -2.25
CA ASP A 19 11.54 -24.39 -2.25
C ASP A 19 12.88 -23.84 -1.75
N GLY A 20 12.85 -22.77 -0.94
CA GLY A 20 14.06 -22.07 -0.46
C GLY A 20 14.77 -21.23 -1.53
N SER A 21 14.15 -21.02 -2.69
CA SER A 21 14.79 -20.35 -3.84
C SER A 21 14.92 -18.83 -3.69
N LEU A 22 14.24 -18.19 -2.73
CA LEU A 22 14.39 -16.77 -2.45
C LEU A 22 15.51 -16.47 -1.43
N ALA A 23 16.02 -17.49 -0.74
CA ALA A 23 17.20 -17.40 0.11
C ALA A 23 18.16 -18.60 -0.05
N PRO A 24 18.71 -18.84 -1.26
CA PRO A 24 19.66 -19.92 -1.49
C PRO A 24 20.87 -19.75 -0.56
N ASP A 25 21.31 -20.85 0.04
CA ASP A 25 22.43 -20.90 1.00
C ASP A 25 22.29 -19.90 2.17
N GLY A 26 21.05 -19.56 2.53
CA GLY A 26 20.74 -18.60 3.60
C GLY A 26 20.91 -17.13 3.20
N GLN A 27 21.31 -16.83 1.97
CA GLN A 27 21.45 -15.47 1.46
C GLN A 27 20.20 -15.04 0.70
N ARG A 28 19.48 -14.06 1.23
CA ARG A 28 18.24 -13.57 0.64
C ARG A 28 18.49 -12.83 -0.68
N LEU A 29 17.67 -13.10 -1.70
CA LEU A 29 17.65 -12.36 -2.97
C LEU A 29 16.92 -11.01 -2.87
N VAL A 30 16.25 -10.75 -1.75
CA VAL A 30 15.47 -9.55 -1.46
C VAL A 30 15.74 -9.05 -0.05
N GLU A 31 15.79 -7.73 0.11
CA GLU A 31 15.71 -7.09 1.42
C GLU A 31 14.26 -6.94 1.87
N LEU A 32 14.02 -6.99 3.19
CA LEU A 32 12.70 -6.86 3.77
C LEU A 32 12.65 -5.72 4.77
N ARG A 33 11.62 -4.88 4.70
CA ARG A 33 11.36 -3.90 5.74
C ARG A 33 9.90 -3.50 5.90
N TRP A 34 9.59 -3.04 7.10
CA TRP A 34 8.37 -2.28 7.37
C TRP A 34 8.50 -0.83 6.88
N SER A 35 7.42 -0.27 6.35
CA SER A 35 7.21 1.17 6.20
C SER A 35 6.39 1.67 7.39
N ASP A 36 6.98 2.58 8.13
CA ASP A 36 6.53 3.17 9.41
C ASP A 36 5.53 4.34 9.29
N GLY A 37 5.05 4.67 8.08
CA GLY A 37 4.10 5.78 7.92
C GLY A 37 4.02 6.42 6.54
N ARG A 38 4.93 6.10 5.63
CA ARG A 38 4.92 6.65 4.26
C ARG A 38 4.00 5.86 3.34
N MET A 39 3.86 4.56 3.57
CA MET A 39 3.04 3.66 2.76
C MET A 39 1.66 3.49 3.39
N ARG A 40 0.65 4.22 2.91
CA ARG A 40 -0.71 4.26 3.51
C ARG A 40 -1.85 3.89 2.55
N ARG A 41 -1.53 3.48 1.33
CA ARG A 41 -2.53 3.12 0.30
C ARG A 41 -2.34 1.71 -0.27
N THR A 42 -1.19 1.13 -0.04
CA THR A 42 -0.83 -0.22 -0.49
C THR A 42 -0.26 -0.96 0.70
N ALA A 43 -0.62 -2.23 0.88
CA ALA A 43 -0.18 -3.03 2.03
C ALA A 43 1.21 -3.64 1.82
N GLY A 44 1.56 -4.01 0.60
CA GLY A 44 2.85 -4.56 0.20
C GLY A 44 3.33 -3.97 -1.11
N MET A 45 4.63 -4.02 -1.36
CA MET A 45 5.21 -3.75 -2.67
C MET A 45 6.59 -4.39 -2.77
N TYR A 46 6.79 -5.17 -3.82
CA TYR A 46 8.07 -5.54 -4.35
C TYR A 46 8.59 -4.47 -5.33
N ARG A 47 9.87 -4.13 -5.23
CA ARG A 47 10.56 -3.29 -6.21
C ARG A 47 11.98 -3.76 -6.45
N PHE A 48 12.44 -3.58 -7.68
CA PHE A 48 13.77 -3.96 -8.13
C PHE A 48 14.38 -2.85 -9.01
N GLY A 49 15.68 -2.94 -9.27
CA GLY A 49 16.42 -2.02 -10.12
C GLY A 49 17.73 -1.59 -9.49
N ARG A 50 17.99 -0.28 -9.46
CA ARG A 50 19.17 0.30 -8.82
C ARG A 50 18.78 1.48 -7.96
N HIS A 51 19.46 1.64 -6.82
CA HIS A 51 19.40 2.87 -6.06
C HIS A 51 20.16 4.00 -6.80
N ARG A 52 20.00 5.25 -6.34
CA ARG A 52 20.65 6.43 -6.95
C ARG A 52 22.18 6.35 -6.94
N ASP A 53 22.74 5.67 -5.95
CA ASP A 53 24.17 5.37 -5.77
C ASP A 53 24.63 4.13 -6.56
N GLY A 54 23.78 3.57 -7.43
CA GLY A 54 24.13 2.50 -8.37
C GLY A 54 24.06 1.07 -7.81
N ARG A 55 23.95 0.90 -6.48
CA ARG A 55 23.80 -0.41 -5.83
C ARG A 55 22.50 -1.10 -6.28
N PRO A 56 22.49 -2.44 -6.47
CA PRO A 56 21.28 -3.18 -6.82
C PRO A 56 20.17 -2.97 -5.79
N LEU A 57 18.95 -2.84 -6.28
CA LEU A 57 17.73 -2.75 -5.48
C LEU A 57 16.91 -4.02 -5.74
N SER A 58 16.50 -4.69 -4.68
CA SER A 58 15.58 -5.82 -4.69
C SER A 58 14.96 -5.88 -3.30
N GLU A 59 13.74 -5.38 -3.13
CA GLU A 59 13.18 -5.02 -1.83
C GLU A 59 11.69 -5.33 -1.76
N ILE A 60 11.26 -5.99 -0.68
CA ILE A 60 9.87 -6.10 -0.27
C ILE A 60 9.61 -5.12 0.87
N VAL A 61 8.59 -4.28 0.70
CA VAL A 61 8.15 -3.32 1.72
C VAL A 61 6.72 -3.60 2.13
N LEU A 62 6.50 -3.80 3.42
CA LEU A 62 5.16 -3.93 3.98
C LEU A 62 4.74 -2.68 4.75
N SER A 63 3.47 -2.30 4.65
CA SER A 63 2.92 -1.15 5.37
C SER A 63 2.55 -1.54 6.79
N ARG A 64 3.33 -1.05 7.77
CA ARG A 64 2.95 -1.19 9.18
C ARG A 64 1.58 -0.54 9.45
N PRO A 65 1.31 0.72 9.02
CA PRO A 65 0.03 1.37 9.31
C PRO A 65 -1.20 0.64 8.78
N LEU A 66 -1.07 -0.13 7.68
CA LEU A 66 -2.19 -0.88 7.12
C LEU A 66 -2.31 -2.28 7.72
N LEU A 67 -1.19 -2.97 7.99
CA LEU A 67 -1.18 -4.38 8.37
C LEU A 67 -1.19 -4.62 9.89
N GLU A 68 -0.58 -3.73 10.68
CA GLU A 68 -0.56 -3.83 12.15
C GLU A 68 -1.95 -3.94 12.80
N PRO A 69 -3.00 -3.21 12.35
CA PRO A 69 -4.35 -3.35 12.93
C PRO A 69 -5.14 -4.55 12.39
N LEU A 70 -4.61 -5.31 11.42
CA LEU A 70 -5.31 -6.42 10.78
C LEU A 70 -4.94 -7.77 11.41
N PRO A 71 -5.75 -8.81 11.18
CA PRO A 71 -5.38 -10.18 11.52
C PRO A 71 -4.05 -10.58 10.88
N ARG A 72 -3.31 -11.50 11.53
CA ARG A 72 -1.96 -11.95 11.10
C ARG A 72 -1.94 -12.45 9.65
N GLU A 73 -3.01 -13.07 9.23
CA GLU A 73 -3.27 -13.59 7.88
C GLU A 73 -3.14 -12.50 6.81
N ALA A 74 -3.43 -11.23 7.14
CA ALA A 74 -3.22 -10.12 6.23
C ALA A 74 -1.73 -9.88 5.96
N THR A 75 -0.88 -9.96 6.99
CA THR A 75 0.58 -9.86 6.84
C THR A 75 1.13 -11.05 6.06
N LEU A 76 0.70 -12.27 6.37
CA LEU A 76 1.11 -13.48 5.64
C LEU A 76 0.71 -13.42 4.16
N SER A 77 -0.57 -13.10 3.88
CA SER A 77 -1.09 -12.96 2.52
C SER A 77 -0.36 -11.87 1.74
N THR A 78 -0.10 -10.72 2.37
CA THR A 78 0.61 -9.62 1.70
C THR A 78 2.07 -9.97 1.46
N LEU A 79 2.78 -10.49 2.47
CA LEU A 79 4.19 -10.88 2.33
C LEU A 79 4.36 -11.94 1.24
N CYS A 80 3.56 -13.00 1.29
CA CYS A 80 3.61 -14.08 0.31
C CYS A 80 3.27 -13.57 -1.11
N HIS A 81 2.31 -12.65 -1.27
CA HIS A 81 2.04 -12.00 -2.56
C HIS A 81 3.29 -11.29 -3.12
N GLU A 82 3.96 -10.48 -2.31
CA GLU A 82 5.18 -9.80 -2.74
C GLU A 82 6.35 -10.77 -2.98
N MET A 83 6.40 -11.89 -2.25
CA MET A 83 7.38 -12.96 -2.49
C MET A 83 7.13 -13.66 -3.84
N ILE A 84 5.87 -13.83 -4.29
CA ILE A 84 5.60 -14.34 -5.64
C ILE A 84 6.14 -13.37 -6.69
N HIS A 85 5.95 -12.06 -6.52
CA HIS A 85 6.55 -11.08 -7.42
C HIS A 85 8.07 -11.20 -7.47
N ALA A 86 8.72 -11.29 -6.30
CA ALA A 86 10.17 -11.50 -6.23
C ALA A 86 10.62 -12.82 -6.86
N TRP A 87 9.88 -13.91 -6.67
CA TRP A 87 10.19 -15.23 -7.23
C TRP A 87 10.07 -15.22 -8.76
N VAL A 88 9.03 -14.60 -9.30
CA VAL A 88 8.84 -14.44 -10.74
C VAL A 88 9.99 -13.64 -11.36
N ASP A 89 10.40 -12.54 -10.73
CA ASP A 89 11.50 -11.70 -11.24
C ASP A 89 12.87 -12.38 -11.09
N ARG A 90 13.18 -12.93 -9.91
CA ARG A 90 14.54 -13.32 -9.51
C ARG A 90 14.87 -14.78 -9.74
N VAL A 91 13.86 -15.65 -9.79
CA VAL A 91 14.03 -17.12 -9.92
C VAL A 91 13.50 -17.60 -11.26
N VAL A 92 12.29 -17.20 -11.65
CA VAL A 92 11.72 -17.56 -12.96
C VAL A 92 12.33 -16.71 -14.08
N GLY A 93 12.65 -15.44 -13.81
CA GLY A 93 13.18 -14.52 -14.81
C GLY A 93 12.14 -14.06 -15.83
N ALA A 94 10.86 -14.05 -15.46
CA ALA A 94 9.76 -13.66 -16.36
C ALA A 94 9.32 -12.21 -16.12
N GLN A 95 9.08 -11.47 -17.21
CA GLN A 95 8.56 -10.10 -17.14
C GLN A 95 7.03 -10.09 -17.11
N GLU A 96 6.47 -10.26 -15.91
CA GLU A 96 5.03 -10.18 -15.69
C GLU A 96 4.70 -9.54 -14.34
N VAL A 97 3.50 -8.96 -14.23
CA VAL A 97 2.98 -8.47 -12.95
C VAL A 97 2.18 -9.58 -12.27
N HIS A 98 0.99 -9.88 -12.79
CA HIS A 98 0.14 -10.99 -12.35
C HIS A 98 -0.17 -11.91 -13.54
N GLY A 99 0.90 -12.37 -14.21
CA GLY A 99 0.83 -13.24 -15.38
C GLY A 99 0.66 -14.73 -15.03
N PRO A 100 0.87 -15.64 -15.99
CA PRO A 100 0.71 -17.07 -15.80
C PRO A 100 1.54 -17.64 -14.64
N HIS A 101 2.81 -17.25 -14.47
CA HIS A 101 3.66 -17.79 -13.41
C HIS A 101 3.18 -17.36 -12.02
N PHE A 102 2.83 -16.09 -11.87
CA PHE A 102 2.25 -15.55 -10.66
C PHE A 102 0.96 -16.28 -10.30
N ARG A 103 0.03 -16.41 -11.26
CA ARG A 103 -1.28 -17.03 -11.03
C ARG A 103 -1.16 -18.51 -10.70
N ALA A 104 -0.26 -19.23 -11.37
CA ALA A 104 -0.01 -20.64 -11.10
C ALA A 104 0.55 -20.84 -9.68
N ARG A 105 1.58 -20.08 -9.29
CA ARG A 105 2.15 -20.15 -7.93
C ARG A 105 1.12 -19.76 -6.87
N MET A 106 0.36 -18.69 -7.09
CA MET A 106 -0.72 -18.27 -6.21
C MET A 106 -1.79 -19.36 -6.05
N ALA A 107 -2.23 -19.99 -7.14
CA ALA A 107 -3.23 -21.05 -7.12
C ALA A 107 -2.72 -22.30 -6.39
N ALA A 108 -1.46 -22.69 -6.62
CA ALA A 108 -0.83 -23.82 -5.94
C ALA A 108 -0.79 -23.61 -4.42
N ILE A 109 -0.32 -22.45 -3.95
CA ILE A 109 -0.26 -22.14 -2.51
C ILE A 109 -1.67 -22.08 -1.90
N ASN A 110 -2.61 -21.43 -2.59
CA ASN A 110 -4.00 -21.37 -2.15
C ASN A 110 -4.73 -22.73 -2.12
N GLY A 111 -4.23 -23.72 -2.86
CA GLY A 111 -4.76 -25.09 -2.86
C GLY A 111 -4.08 -26.01 -1.84
N ALA A 112 -2.89 -25.64 -1.36
CA ALA A 112 -2.06 -26.46 -0.47
C ALA A 112 -2.20 -26.09 1.03
N GLN A 113 -2.74 -24.92 1.36
CA GLN A 113 -2.95 -24.47 2.75
C GLN A 113 -4.22 -23.62 2.91
N ASP A 114 -4.66 -23.45 4.17
CA ASP A 114 -5.84 -22.69 4.59
C ASP A 114 -5.53 -21.57 5.61
N GLY A 115 -4.29 -21.42 6.05
CA GLY A 115 -3.85 -20.41 7.03
C GLY A 115 -3.91 -18.96 6.54
N PHE A 116 -3.92 -18.73 5.21
CA PHE A 116 -4.23 -17.42 4.61
C PHE A 116 -4.70 -17.57 3.17
N ARG A 117 -5.31 -16.51 2.61
CA ARG A 117 -5.76 -16.49 1.22
C ARG A 117 -5.00 -15.44 0.42
N LEU A 118 -4.33 -15.88 -0.65
CA LEU A 118 -3.74 -14.99 -1.65
C LEU A 118 -4.80 -14.51 -2.64
N SER A 119 -4.66 -13.25 -3.05
CA SER A 119 -5.46 -12.63 -4.09
C SER A 119 -4.59 -11.71 -4.93
N ILE A 120 -5.00 -11.45 -6.17
CA ILE A 120 -4.34 -10.48 -7.07
C ILE A 120 -4.48 -9.05 -6.53
N ARG A 121 -5.58 -8.77 -5.81
CA ARG A 121 -5.86 -7.45 -5.25
C ARG A 121 -6.34 -7.61 -3.82
N HIS A 122 -5.55 -7.10 -2.88
CA HIS A 122 -6.02 -6.95 -1.52
C HIS A 122 -6.93 -5.73 -1.39
N ARG A 123 -8.03 -5.89 -0.64
CA ARG A 123 -8.92 -4.81 -0.24
C ARG A 123 -8.94 -4.77 1.28
N TYR A 124 -7.93 -4.13 1.86
CA TYR A 124 -7.91 -3.90 3.29
C TYR A 124 -8.68 -2.63 3.64
N PRO A 125 -9.37 -2.60 4.79
CA PRO A 125 -9.91 -1.36 5.30
C PRO A 125 -8.73 -0.40 5.48
N LEU A 126 -8.80 0.77 4.83
CA LEU A 126 -7.85 1.82 5.16
C LEU A 126 -8.07 2.15 6.64
N PRO A 127 -7.01 2.30 7.44
CA PRO A 127 -7.16 2.80 8.79
C PRO A 127 -7.95 4.09 8.65
N VAL A 128 -9.16 4.10 9.23
CA VAL A 128 -9.96 5.31 9.42
C VAL A 128 -8.96 6.32 9.92
N SER A 129 -8.74 7.40 9.18
CA SER A 129 -7.55 8.21 9.41
C SER A 129 -7.57 8.71 10.84
N THR A 130 -6.79 8.07 11.71
CA THR A 130 -6.47 8.56 13.06
C THR A 130 -5.74 9.90 12.99
N LEU A 131 -5.32 10.29 11.78
CA LEU A 131 -5.01 11.66 11.43
C LEU A 131 -6.32 12.43 11.34
N SER A 132 -6.76 12.98 12.47
CA SER A 132 -7.77 14.03 12.53
C SER A 132 -7.54 15.04 11.40
N PRO A 133 -8.59 15.52 10.72
CA PRO A 133 -8.42 16.57 9.73
C PRO A 133 -7.66 17.72 10.39
N ARG A 134 -6.65 18.27 9.71
CA ARG A 134 -5.93 19.45 10.21
C ARG A 134 -6.65 20.74 9.85
N TRP A 135 -7.52 20.67 8.86
CA TRP A 135 -8.22 21.82 8.32
C TRP A 135 -9.67 21.50 8.02
N LEU A 136 -10.52 22.51 8.18
CA LEU A 136 -11.88 22.54 7.69
C LEU A 136 -11.92 23.54 6.52
N ALA A 137 -12.37 23.10 5.35
CA ALA A 137 -12.54 23.99 4.21
C ALA A 137 -13.99 24.47 4.17
N CYS A 138 -14.20 25.77 4.38
CA CYS A 138 -15.50 26.40 4.51
C CYS A 138 -15.78 27.31 3.32
N CYS A 139 -16.98 27.20 2.73
CA CYS A 139 -17.42 28.12 1.70
C CYS A 139 -17.92 29.43 2.34
N PRO A 140 -17.37 30.60 1.98
CA PRO A 140 -17.83 31.87 2.56
C PRO A 140 -19.25 32.26 2.13
N ASN A 141 -19.78 31.68 1.04
CA ASN A 141 -21.08 32.07 0.49
C ASN A 141 -22.24 31.17 0.92
N CYS A 142 -21.99 29.90 1.24
CA CYS A 142 -23.03 28.97 1.67
C CYS A 142 -22.75 28.25 2.99
N GLY A 143 -21.60 28.50 3.61
CA GLY A 143 -21.23 27.89 4.89
C GLY A 143 -20.88 26.39 4.81
N LEU A 144 -21.02 25.74 3.64
CA LEU A 144 -20.68 24.33 3.48
C LEU A 144 -19.22 24.09 3.88
N SER A 145 -19.01 23.15 4.78
CA SER A 145 -17.70 22.79 5.30
C SER A 145 -17.36 21.33 5.01
N ALA A 146 -16.08 21.06 4.77
CA ALA A 146 -15.58 19.70 4.55
C ALA A 146 -14.19 19.52 5.17
N PRO A 147 -13.87 18.35 5.74
CA PRO A 147 -12.59 18.09 6.38
C PRO A 147 -11.46 17.87 5.35
N TYR A 148 -10.29 18.47 5.60
CA TYR A 148 -9.09 18.32 4.77
C TYR A 148 -7.83 18.07 5.60
N ARG A 149 -6.94 17.24 5.05
CA ARG A 149 -5.62 16.98 5.65
C ARG A 149 -4.58 18.05 5.32
N ARG A 150 -4.77 18.77 4.21
CA ARG A 150 -3.88 19.83 3.74
C ARG A 150 -4.70 20.94 3.09
N ARG A 151 -4.17 22.16 3.14
CA ARG A 151 -4.70 23.28 2.37
C ARG A 151 -4.51 23.01 0.87
N VAL A 152 -5.55 23.26 0.09
CA VAL A 152 -5.52 23.15 -1.37
C VAL A 152 -5.75 24.54 -1.94
N LYS A 153 -4.78 25.06 -2.70
CA LYS A 153 -4.91 26.37 -3.33
C LYS A 153 -5.94 26.31 -4.46
N GLY A 154 -6.74 27.37 -4.59
CA GLY A 154 -7.70 27.52 -5.69
C GLY A 154 -8.94 26.62 -5.61
N LEU A 155 -9.15 25.90 -4.51
CA LEU A 155 -10.34 25.07 -4.33
C LEU A 155 -11.57 25.96 -4.12
N ALA A 156 -12.61 25.77 -4.93
CA ALA A 156 -13.86 26.54 -4.86
C ALA A 156 -15.06 25.65 -4.58
N CYS A 157 -16.08 26.20 -3.93
CA CYS A 157 -17.35 25.53 -3.69
C CYS A 157 -18.09 25.30 -5.01
N ARG A 158 -18.20 24.03 -5.42
CA ARG A 158 -18.91 23.64 -6.63
C ARG A 158 -20.34 24.19 -6.66
N LEU A 159 -21.10 24.02 -5.58
CA LEU A 159 -22.48 24.49 -5.49
C LEU A 159 -22.61 26.00 -5.72
N CYS A 160 -21.69 26.81 -5.18
CA CYS A 160 -21.72 28.25 -5.39
C CYS A 160 -21.24 28.64 -6.79
N CYS A 161 -20.26 27.94 -7.36
CA CYS A 161 -19.86 28.13 -8.75
C CYS A 161 -21.02 27.82 -9.72
N GLU A 162 -21.75 26.72 -9.49
CA GLU A 162 -22.94 26.36 -10.26
C GLU A 162 -24.04 27.42 -10.13
N ARG A 163 -24.37 27.80 -8.88
CA ARG A 163 -25.48 28.72 -8.61
C ARG A 163 -25.21 30.16 -9.04
N LEU A 164 -23.99 30.65 -8.89
CA LEU A 164 -23.66 32.07 -9.05
C LEU A 164 -22.90 32.38 -10.34
N HIS A 165 -22.22 31.38 -10.92
CA HIS A 165 -21.26 31.58 -12.01
C HIS A 165 -21.45 30.58 -13.15
N GLY A 166 -22.65 29.98 -13.27
CA GLY A 166 -22.99 29.06 -14.36
C GLY A 166 -22.08 27.83 -14.42
N GLY A 167 -21.58 27.37 -13.27
CA GLY A 167 -20.68 26.22 -13.15
C GLY A 167 -19.21 26.54 -13.41
N ARG A 168 -18.88 27.78 -13.77
CA ARG A 168 -17.49 28.21 -13.95
C ARG A 168 -16.87 28.48 -12.58
N TRP A 169 -15.59 28.13 -12.46
CA TRP A 169 -14.81 28.50 -11.30
C TRP A 169 -14.78 30.02 -11.16
N HIS A 170 -14.96 30.52 -9.93
CA HIS A 170 -14.87 31.95 -9.64
C HIS A 170 -14.23 32.18 -8.27
N ALA A 171 -13.42 33.24 -8.16
CA ALA A 171 -12.66 33.57 -6.95
C ALA A 171 -13.56 33.82 -5.73
N SER A 172 -14.78 34.32 -5.92
CA SER A 172 -15.74 34.53 -4.82
C SER A 172 -16.22 33.22 -4.17
N CYS A 173 -16.02 32.07 -4.82
CA CYS A 173 -16.41 30.76 -4.32
C CYS A 173 -15.25 30.00 -3.67
N LEU A 174 -14.07 30.63 -3.57
CA LEU A 174 -12.86 30.01 -3.03
C LEU A 174 -13.05 29.62 -1.55
N LEU A 175 -12.75 28.38 -1.23
CA LEU A 175 -12.90 27.84 0.13
C LEU A 175 -11.83 28.41 1.05
N ARG A 176 -12.24 28.80 2.25
CA ARG A 176 -11.34 29.22 3.33
C ARG A 176 -10.97 28.00 4.16
N PHE A 177 -9.68 27.82 4.41
CA PHE A 177 -9.19 26.73 5.25
C PHE A 177 -8.93 27.23 6.66
N GLU A 178 -9.71 26.72 7.61
CA GLU A 178 -9.58 26.98 9.04
C GLU A 178 -8.93 25.77 9.71
N GLN A 179 -8.19 25.98 10.79
CA GLN A 179 -7.58 24.86 11.52
C GLN A 179 -8.69 24.09 12.27
N ALA A 180 -8.76 22.78 12.05
CA ALA A 180 -9.68 21.94 12.81
C ALA A 180 -9.17 21.80 14.25
N ALA A 181 -10.07 21.89 15.23
CA ALA A 181 -9.79 21.77 16.66
C ALA A 181 -9.31 20.36 17.04
#